data_AF-A0A2X2BJA3-F1
#
_entry.id   AF-A0A2X2BJA3-F1
#
_cell.length_a   1.000
_cell.length_b   1.000
_cell.length_c   1.000
_cell.angle_alpha   90.00
_cell.angle_beta   90.00
_cell.angle_gamma   90.00
#
_symmetry.space_group_name_H-M   'P 1'
#
loop_
_entity.id
_entity.type
_entity.pdbx_description
1 polymer ?
#
loop_
_entity_poly.entity_id
_entity_poly.type
_entity_poly.pdbx_seq_one_letter_code
_entity_poly.pdbx_strand_id
1 'polypeptide(L)'
;MVNKNTNKDIVYFLFPSVIALSLTLSFSSYSANRFNPAFLADSPDAVTDLSYFEAGNRIKPGDYLLDIVFNHEYLRSENIHFISQDNHVIPCLNRDDYQSLGINIKLFADFEKFSANECIDIEKIIPDSVVNYDIEKQALNIQVPQAALDLKARGYIPPEKWDNGITAGILNYTFSGANSWGNSHNNSYYLNLRSGINIGAWRLRDYSTWNSSNGEKPMEPYQYLSATQYCVIKKPITNW
;
A
#
# COMPACT_ATOMS: atom_id res chain seq x y z
N MET A 1 8.47 -45.73 -88.70
CA MET A 1 7.36 -45.69 -87.72
C MET A 1 7.91 -45.13 -86.43
N VAL A 2 7.70 -43.83 -86.19
CA VAL A 2 8.23 -43.12 -85.01
C VAL A 2 7.23 -43.26 -83.86
N ASN A 3 7.71 -43.82 -82.76
CA ASN A 3 6.94 -44.18 -81.57
C ASN A 3 6.38 -42.93 -80.87
N LYS A 4 5.07 -42.74 -80.91
CA LYS A 4 4.35 -41.58 -80.32
C LYS A 4 3.92 -41.78 -78.86
N ASN A 5 4.35 -42.85 -78.18
CA ASN A 5 3.81 -43.22 -76.87
C ASN A 5 4.55 -42.64 -75.65
N THR A 6 5.73 -42.03 -75.80
CA THR A 6 6.56 -41.59 -74.66
C THR A 6 6.06 -40.34 -73.92
N ASN A 7 5.10 -39.58 -74.46
CA ASN A 7 4.61 -38.35 -73.83
C ASN A 7 3.41 -38.53 -72.88
N LYS A 8 2.67 -39.65 -72.95
CA LYS A 8 1.50 -39.87 -72.09
C LYS A 8 1.90 -40.35 -70.69
N ASP A 9 2.87 -41.25 -70.61
CA ASP A 9 3.30 -41.87 -69.33
C ASP A 9 4.02 -40.88 -68.41
N ILE A 10 4.73 -39.90 -68.99
CA ILE A 10 5.38 -38.82 -68.24
C ILE A 10 4.32 -37.89 -67.60
N VAL A 11 3.21 -37.63 -68.30
CA VAL A 11 2.12 -36.78 -67.78
C VAL A 11 1.38 -37.48 -66.63
N TYR A 12 1.16 -38.79 -66.72
CA TYR A 12 0.51 -39.56 -65.65
C TYR A 12 1.38 -39.74 -64.40
N PHE A 13 2.71 -39.69 -64.52
CA PHE A 13 3.63 -39.76 -63.38
C PHE A 13 3.86 -38.40 -62.70
N LEU A 14 3.82 -37.30 -63.46
CA LEU A 14 4.03 -35.95 -62.94
C LEU A 14 2.78 -35.37 -62.24
N PHE A 15 1.57 -35.76 -62.64
CA PHE A 15 0.34 -35.25 -62.02
C PHE A 15 0.14 -35.66 -60.54
N PRO A 16 0.28 -36.94 -60.14
CA PRO A 16 0.08 -37.35 -58.75
C PRO A 16 1.22 -36.89 -57.83
N SER A 17 2.44 -36.70 -58.36
CA SER A 17 3.58 -36.22 -57.57
C SER A 17 3.48 -34.73 -57.20
N VAL A 18 2.93 -33.90 -58.09
CA VAL A 18 2.67 -32.48 -57.81
C VAL A 18 1.57 -32.30 -56.75
N ILE A 19 0.55 -33.16 -56.75
CA ILE A 19 -0.51 -33.14 -55.75
C ILE A 19 0.02 -33.63 -54.39
N ALA A 20 0.85 -34.66 -54.36
CA ALA A 20 1.48 -35.13 -53.11
C ALA A 20 2.41 -34.06 -52.50
N LEU A 21 3.11 -33.29 -53.34
CA LEU A 21 4.01 -32.23 -52.89
C LEU A 21 3.25 -31.01 -52.29
N SER A 22 2.08 -30.67 -52.84
CA SER A 22 1.25 -29.57 -52.30
C SER A 22 0.60 -29.90 -50.96
N LEU A 23 0.29 -31.17 -50.68
CA LEU A 23 -0.23 -31.62 -49.38
C LEU A 23 0.83 -31.63 -48.27
N THR A 24 2.13 -31.66 -48.60
CA THR A 24 3.22 -31.64 -47.61
C THR A 24 3.67 -30.24 -47.20
N LEU A 25 3.27 -29.19 -47.93
CA LEU A 25 3.57 -27.79 -47.62
C LEU A 25 2.43 -27.18 -46.81
N SER A 26 2.29 -27.63 -45.56
CA SER A 26 1.44 -26.94 -44.59
C SER A 26 2.13 -25.64 -44.18
N PHE A 27 1.80 -24.55 -44.85
CA PHE A 27 2.21 -23.22 -44.40
C PHE A 27 1.42 -22.88 -43.13
N SER A 28 2.12 -22.69 -42.02
CA SER A 28 1.52 -22.09 -40.84
C SER A 28 1.06 -20.67 -41.19
N SER A 29 -0.23 -20.49 -41.40
CA SER A 29 -0.82 -19.16 -41.54
C SER A 29 -0.86 -18.50 -40.17
N TYR A 30 0.03 -17.53 -39.94
CA TYR A 30 -0.05 -16.65 -38.79
C TYR A 30 -1.06 -15.54 -39.11
N SER A 31 -2.19 -15.55 -38.40
CA SER A 31 -3.13 -14.43 -38.40
C SER A 31 -2.85 -13.58 -37.17
N ALA A 32 -2.43 -12.32 -37.38
CA ALA A 32 -2.35 -11.34 -36.32
C ALA A 32 -3.69 -10.62 -36.19
N ASN A 33 -4.11 -10.32 -34.95
CA ASN A 33 -5.26 -9.45 -34.73
C ASN A 33 -4.94 -8.06 -35.26
N ARG A 34 -5.85 -7.48 -36.04
CA ARG A 34 -5.70 -6.14 -36.61
C ARG A 34 -6.92 -5.29 -36.33
N PHE A 35 -6.71 -4.02 -36.00
CA PHE A 35 -7.78 -3.05 -35.86
C PHE A 35 -7.92 -2.24 -37.14
N ASN A 36 -9.15 -2.00 -37.60
CA ASN A 36 -9.38 -1.11 -38.72
C ASN A 36 -9.46 0.36 -38.21
N PRO A 37 -8.49 1.23 -38.54
CA PRO A 37 -8.46 2.60 -38.03
C PRO A 37 -9.65 3.44 -38.51
N ALA A 38 -10.30 3.08 -39.62
CA ALA A 38 -11.48 3.80 -40.12
C ALA A 38 -12.68 3.75 -39.16
N PHE A 39 -12.66 2.88 -38.15
CA PHE A 39 -13.69 2.87 -37.09
C PHE A 39 -13.39 3.79 -35.91
N LEU A 40 -12.18 4.35 -35.82
CA LEU A 40 -11.74 5.17 -34.69
C LEU A 40 -11.70 6.67 -35.03
N ALA A 41 -11.49 7.02 -36.30
CA ALA A 41 -11.52 8.41 -36.75
C ALA A 41 -11.95 8.51 -38.22
N ASP A 42 -12.45 9.69 -38.60
CA ASP A 42 -12.86 10.00 -39.98
C ASP A 42 -11.70 9.93 -41.00
N SER A 43 -10.45 10.04 -40.53
CA SER A 43 -9.25 9.82 -41.33
C SER A 43 -8.38 8.73 -40.69
N PRO A 44 -7.99 7.67 -41.44
CA PRO A 44 -7.05 6.67 -40.96
C PRO A 44 -5.72 7.27 -40.45
N ASP A 45 -5.27 8.38 -41.05
CA ASP A 45 -4.03 9.07 -40.67
C ASP A 45 -4.15 9.80 -39.32
N ALA A 46 -5.37 10.03 -38.82
CA ALA A 46 -5.61 10.62 -37.50
C ALA A 46 -5.53 9.58 -36.37
N VAL A 47 -5.49 8.29 -36.70
CA VAL A 47 -5.41 7.21 -35.71
C VAL A 47 -3.95 6.89 -35.43
N THR A 48 -3.53 7.08 -34.18
CA THR A 48 -2.18 6.72 -33.72
C THR A 48 -1.94 5.22 -33.82
N ASP A 49 -0.67 4.80 -33.84
CA ASP A 49 -0.25 3.41 -34.02
C ASP A 49 -0.98 2.43 -33.08
N LEU A 50 -1.74 1.48 -33.65
CA LEU A 50 -2.52 0.48 -32.90
C LEU A 50 -1.74 -0.81 -32.63
N SER A 51 -0.49 -0.92 -33.12
CA SER A 51 0.36 -2.11 -32.96
C SER A 51 0.43 -2.60 -31.53
N TYR A 52 0.38 -1.67 -30.57
CA TYR A 52 0.39 -1.94 -29.14
C TYR A 52 -0.77 -2.85 -28.69
N PHE A 53 -1.98 -2.54 -29.16
CA PHE A 53 -3.20 -3.28 -28.82
C PHE A 53 -3.32 -4.57 -29.64
N GLU A 54 -2.82 -4.55 -30.88
CA GLU A 54 -2.76 -5.72 -31.76
C GLU A 54 -1.84 -6.82 -31.20
N ALA A 55 -0.80 -6.43 -30.46
CA ALA A 55 0.09 -7.35 -29.73
C ALA A 55 -0.53 -7.94 -28.45
N GLY A 56 -1.80 -7.63 -28.14
CA GLY A 56 -2.50 -8.12 -26.96
C GLY A 56 -2.27 -7.30 -25.69
N ASN A 57 -1.50 -6.21 -25.76
CA ASN A 57 -1.36 -5.32 -24.63
C ASN A 57 -2.62 -4.47 -24.44
N ARG A 58 -3.04 -4.32 -23.19
CA ARG A 58 -4.26 -3.59 -22.85
C ARG A 58 -4.04 -2.09 -22.74
N ILE A 59 -2.88 -1.66 -22.26
CA ILE A 59 -2.55 -0.27 -21.93
C ILE A 59 -1.27 0.16 -22.65
N LYS A 60 -1.18 1.40 -23.11
CA LYS A 60 0.08 1.97 -23.62
C LYS A 60 0.85 2.67 -22.50
N PRO A 61 2.18 2.82 -22.61
CA PRO A 61 2.93 3.70 -21.72
C PRO A 61 2.35 5.13 -21.72
N GLY A 62 2.28 5.75 -20.54
CA GLY A 62 1.66 7.05 -20.33
C GLY A 62 1.06 7.22 -18.94
N ASP A 63 0.43 8.38 -18.69
CA ASP A 63 -0.18 8.72 -17.40
C ASP A 63 -1.68 8.42 -17.38
N TYR A 64 -2.13 7.72 -16.34
CA TYR A 64 -3.52 7.32 -16.18
C TYR A 64 -4.00 7.59 -14.75
N LEU A 65 -5.17 8.21 -14.60
CA LEU A 65 -5.83 8.41 -13.31
C LEU A 65 -6.53 7.10 -12.90
N LEU A 66 -6.00 6.42 -11.89
CA LEU A 66 -6.44 5.08 -11.49
C LEU A 66 -6.78 5.00 -10.00
N ASP A 67 -7.68 4.07 -9.67
CA ASP A 67 -7.89 3.59 -8.31
C ASP A 67 -6.83 2.55 -7.95
N ILE A 68 -6.09 2.78 -6.87
CA ILE A 68 -5.14 1.80 -6.33
C ILE A 68 -5.88 0.87 -5.39
N VAL A 69 -5.92 -0.41 -5.78
CA VAL A 69 -6.49 -1.50 -5.00
C VAL A 69 -5.36 -2.42 -4.56
N PHE A 70 -5.06 -2.45 -3.26
CA PHE A 70 -4.00 -3.28 -2.68
C PHE A 70 -4.61 -4.43 -1.89
N ASN A 71 -4.28 -5.68 -2.24
CA ASN A 71 -4.82 -6.88 -1.57
C ASN A 71 -6.36 -6.86 -1.40
N HIS A 72 -7.07 -6.42 -2.44
CA HIS A 72 -8.54 -6.27 -2.52
C HIS A 72 -9.13 -5.09 -1.74
N GLU A 73 -8.31 -4.22 -1.16
CA GLU A 73 -8.75 -3.01 -0.47
C GLU A 73 -8.45 -1.77 -1.32
N TYR A 74 -9.48 -0.93 -1.53
CA TYR A 74 -9.28 0.39 -2.13
C TYR A 74 -8.47 1.28 -1.19
N LEU A 75 -7.42 1.92 -1.70
CA LEU A 75 -6.60 2.83 -0.92
C LEU A 75 -6.85 4.30 -1.28
N ARG A 76 -6.67 4.66 -2.55
CA ARG A 76 -6.73 6.02 -3.05
C ARG A 76 -6.81 6.03 -4.58
N SER A 77 -7.15 7.18 -5.16
CA SER A 77 -7.09 7.41 -6.60
C SER A 77 -5.97 8.40 -6.92
N GLU A 78 -5.09 8.07 -7.87
CA GLU A 78 -3.98 8.95 -8.27
C GLU A 78 -3.54 8.72 -9.72
N ASN A 79 -2.77 9.66 -10.26
CA ASN A 79 -2.16 9.51 -11.58
C ASN A 79 -0.96 8.58 -11.50
N ILE A 80 -1.03 7.45 -12.19
CA ILE A 80 0.05 6.47 -12.32
C ILE A 80 0.67 6.59 -13.70
N HIS A 81 1.98 6.79 -13.72
CA HIS A 81 2.78 6.73 -14.94
C HIS A 81 3.12 5.28 -15.26
N PHE A 82 2.86 4.84 -16.49
CA PHE A 82 3.23 3.51 -16.96
C PHE A 82 4.38 3.59 -17.96
N ILE A 83 5.36 2.70 -17.80
CA ILE A 83 6.54 2.61 -18.68
C ILE A 83 6.57 1.26 -19.39
N SER A 84 7.24 1.23 -20.55
CA SER A 84 7.59 -0.03 -21.21
C SER A 84 8.94 -0.53 -20.69
N GLN A 85 8.97 -1.75 -20.17
CA GLN A 85 10.16 -2.44 -19.70
C GLN A 85 10.11 -3.90 -20.15
N ASP A 86 11.16 -4.40 -20.79
CA ASP A 86 11.25 -5.79 -21.28
C ASP A 86 10.04 -6.24 -22.14
N ASN A 87 9.53 -5.36 -23.01
CA ASN A 87 8.30 -5.55 -23.82
C ASN A 87 7.00 -5.69 -23.02
N HIS A 88 7.00 -5.35 -21.73
CA HIS A 88 5.81 -5.31 -20.87
C HIS A 88 5.55 -3.88 -20.37
N VAL A 89 4.30 -3.61 -19.98
CA VAL A 89 3.93 -2.33 -19.37
C VAL A 89 3.81 -2.52 -17.88
N ILE A 90 4.57 -1.73 -17.13
CA ILE A 90 4.53 -1.75 -15.67
C ILE A 90 4.14 -0.36 -15.14
N PRO A 91 3.46 -0.28 -14.00
CA PRO A 91 3.30 0.98 -13.29
C PRO A 91 4.66 1.42 -12.75
N CYS A 92 4.99 2.69 -12.93
CA CYS A 92 6.18 3.28 -12.34
C CYS A 92 5.93 3.63 -10.89
N LEU A 93 6.16 2.64 -10.01
CA LEU A 93 6.14 2.79 -8.56
C LEU A 93 7.56 2.59 -8.03
N ASN A 94 7.98 3.47 -7.13
CA ASN A 94 9.29 3.41 -6.51
C ASN A 94 9.25 2.68 -5.15
N ARG A 95 10.38 2.66 -4.46
CA ARG A 95 10.52 2.01 -3.15
C ARG A 95 9.57 2.59 -2.09
N ASP A 96 9.44 3.90 -2.04
CA ASP A 96 8.61 4.59 -1.06
C ASP A 96 7.12 4.32 -1.32
N ASP A 97 6.71 4.24 -2.59
CA ASP A 97 5.35 3.88 -2.98
C ASP A 97 5.00 2.50 -2.44
N TYR A 98 5.83 1.48 -2.69
CA TYR A 98 5.58 0.13 -2.18
C TYR A 98 5.65 0.04 -0.65
N GLN A 99 6.57 0.76 -0.01
CA GLN A 99 6.63 0.82 1.45
C GLN A 99 5.36 1.47 2.04
N SER A 100 4.78 2.46 1.36
CA SER A 100 3.51 3.09 1.76
C SER A 100 2.32 2.14 1.71
N LEU A 101 2.35 1.13 0.82
CA LEU A 101 1.37 0.04 0.76
C LEU A 101 1.53 -0.96 1.92
N GLY A 102 2.57 -0.82 2.75
CA GLY A 102 2.84 -1.71 3.88
C GLY A 102 3.65 -2.96 3.50
N ILE A 103 4.30 -2.95 2.33
CA ILE A 103 5.25 -4.00 1.94
C ILE A 103 6.54 -3.82 2.74
N ASN A 104 7.02 -4.92 3.32
CA ASN A 104 8.29 -4.93 4.05
C ASN A 104 9.46 -5.09 3.06
N ILE A 105 9.84 -3.97 2.45
CA ILE A 105 10.95 -3.88 1.49
C ILE A 105 12.28 -4.41 2.04
N LYS A 106 12.47 -4.43 3.38
CA LYS A 106 13.71 -4.89 4.02
C LYS A 106 13.91 -6.41 3.94
N LEU A 107 12.84 -7.16 3.69
CA LEU A 107 12.92 -8.61 3.50
C LEU A 107 13.57 -8.98 2.16
N PHE A 108 13.60 -8.05 1.21
CA PHE A 108 14.00 -8.29 -0.17
C PHE A 108 15.17 -7.37 -0.55
N ALA A 109 16.39 -7.91 -0.48
CA ALA A 109 17.62 -7.16 -0.75
C ALA A 109 17.67 -6.54 -2.16
N ASP A 110 16.89 -7.05 -3.11
CA ASP A 110 16.83 -6.53 -4.47
C ASP A 110 16.26 -5.10 -4.54
N PHE A 111 15.43 -4.67 -3.59
CA PHE A 111 14.96 -3.28 -3.52
C PHE A 111 16.12 -2.28 -3.33
N GLU A 112 17.22 -2.69 -2.68
CA GLU A 112 18.38 -1.83 -2.45
C GLU A 112 19.18 -1.53 -3.73
N LYS A 113 18.99 -2.32 -4.79
CA LYS A 113 19.65 -2.12 -6.09
C LYS A 113 19.07 -0.95 -6.88
N PHE A 114 17.82 -0.60 -6.59
CA PHE A 114 17.09 0.46 -7.30
C PHE A 114 17.33 1.81 -6.64
N SER A 115 17.50 2.84 -7.47
CA SER A 115 17.57 4.23 -6.99
C SER A 115 16.20 4.73 -6.51
N ALA A 116 16.16 5.83 -5.75
CA ALA A 116 14.94 6.30 -5.08
C ALA A 116 13.75 6.58 -6.02
N ASN A 117 14.00 6.94 -7.29
CA ASN A 117 12.97 7.29 -8.27
C ASN A 117 12.87 6.29 -9.42
N GLU A 118 13.45 5.09 -9.27
CA GLU A 118 13.41 4.07 -10.31
C GLU A 118 12.09 3.30 -10.25
N CYS A 119 11.51 3.02 -11.41
CA CYS A 119 10.30 2.21 -11.53
C CYS A 119 10.64 0.75 -11.22
N ILE A 120 9.95 0.15 -10.26
CA ILE A 120 10.23 -1.21 -9.80
C ILE A 120 9.10 -2.15 -10.21
N ASP A 121 9.47 -3.19 -10.96
CA ASP A 121 8.64 -4.35 -11.26
C ASP A 121 8.63 -5.32 -10.06
N ILE A 122 7.62 -5.17 -9.20
CA ILE A 122 7.53 -5.96 -7.97
C ILE A 122 7.29 -7.45 -8.21
N GLU A 123 6.70 -7.85 -9.34
CA GLU A 123 6.47 -9.26 -9.68
C GLU A 123 7.80 -10.02 -9.84
N LYS A 124 8.88 -9.32 -10.21
CA LYS A 124 10.24 -9.89 -10.31
C LYS A 124 10.96 -10.01 -8.97
N ILE A 125 10.53 -9.25 -7.95
CA ILE A 125 11.22 -9.17 -6.66
C ILE A 125 10.53 -10.03 -5.61
N ILE A 126 9.20 -9.99 -5.55
CA ILE A 126 8.42 -10.67 -4.53
C ILE A 126 7.65 -11.82 -5.19
N PRO A 127 8.03 -13.09 -4.90
CA PRO A 127 7.34 -14.25 -5.44
C PRO A 127 5.83 -14.21 -5.16
N ASP A 128 5.04 -14.74 -6.09
CA ASP A 128 3.57 -14.81 -6.00
C ASP A 128 2.87 -13.43 -5.87
N SER A 129 3.56 -12.34 -6.21
CA SER A 129 2.93 -11.03 -6.36
C SER A 129 2.35 -10.87 -7.76
N VAL A 130 1.21 -10.18 -7.85
CA VAL A 130 0.52 -9.91 -9.11
C VAL A 130 0.16 -8.43 -9.19
N VAL A 131 0.53 -7.80 -10.29
CA VAL A 131 0.19 -6.42 -10.64
C VAL A 131 -0.62 -6.44 -11.92
N ASN A 132 -1.92 -6.17 -11.79
CA ASN A 132 -2.83 -6.17 -12.91
C ASN A 132 -3.57 -4.84 -13.03
N TYR A 133 -3.47 -4.24 -14.20
CA TYR A 133 -4.25 -3.07 -14.56
C TYR A 133 -5.56 -3.46 -15.23
N ASP A 134 -6.67 -3.06 -14.63
CA ASP A 134 -8.04 -3.25 -15.13
C ASP A 134 -8.56 -1.93 -15.71
N ILE A 135 -8.46 -1.77 -17.04
CA ILE A 135 -8.89 -0.56 -17.77
C ILE A 135 -10.38 -0.31 -17.60
N GLU A 136 -11.18 -1.37 -17.63
CA GLU A 136 -12.64 -1.26 -17.58
C GLU A 136 -13.09 -0.66 -16.25
N LYS A 137 -12.34 -0.94 -15.18
CA LYS A 137 -12.56 -0.39 -13.84
C LYS A 137 -11.66 0.78 -13.48
N GLN A 138 -10.76 1.18 -14.38
CA GLN A 138 -9.73 2.18 -14.13
C GLN A 138 -8.97 1.92 -12.83
N ALA A 139 -8.59 0.66 -12.58
CA ALA A 139 -8.01 0.24 -11.31
C ALA A 139 -6.66 -0.47 -11.49
N LEU A 140 -5.67 -0.07 -10.70
CA LEU A 140 -4.41 -0.78 -10.54
C LEU A 140 -4.53 -1.74 -9.34
N ASN A 141 -4.60 -3.03 -9.65
CA ASN A 141 -4.70 -4.08 -8.63
C ASN A 141 -3.30 -4.61 -8.32
N ILE A 142 -2.86 -4.45 -7.09
CA ILE A 142 -1.57 -4.94 -6.59
C ILE A 142 -1.88 -5.98 -5.52
N GLN A 143 -1.45 -7.22 -5.74
CA GLN A 143 -1.60 -8.32 -4.81
C GLN A 143 -0.22 -8.81 -4.41
N VAL A 144 0.00 -8.93 -3.10
CA VAL A 144 1.28 -9.32 -2.52
C VAL A 144 1.04 -10.30 -1.37
N PRO A 145 1.81 -11.40 -1.25
CA PRO A 145 1.65 -12.35 -0.16
C PRO A 145 1.80 -11.70 1.22
N GLN A 146 1.01 -12.15 2.19
CA GLN A 146 1.06 -11.61 3.55
C GLN A 146 2.45 -11.72 4.19
N ALA A 147 3.25 -12.73 3.80
CA ALA A 147 4.63 -12.91 4.28
C ALA A 147 5.58 -11.78 3.85
N ALA A 148 5.24 -11.03 2.81
CA ALA A 148 6.00 -9.89 2.32
C ALA A 148 5.53 -8.54 2.92
N LEU A 149 4.50 -8.54 3.77
CA LEU A 149 3.98 -7.33 4.41
C LEU A 149 4.63 -7.07 5.77
N ASP A 150 4.66 -5.81 6.17
CA ASP A 150 4.95 -5.43 7.55
C ASP A 150 3.79 -5.89 8.44
N LEU A 151 3.97 -7.06 9.08
CA LEU A 151 3.01 -7.64 10.02
C LEU A 151 2.84 -6.74 11.24
N LYS A 152 1.88 -5.82 11.16
CA LYS A 152 1.41 -5.03 12.30
C LYS A 152 0.39 -5.86 13.07
N ALA A 153 0.53 -5.92 14.39
CA ALA A 153 -0.45 -6.57 15.25
C ALA A 153 -1.84 -5.93 15.04
N ARG A 154 -2.91 -6.72 15.17
CA ARG A 154 -4.28 -6.19 15.07
C ARG A 154 -4.47 -5.07 16.12
N GLY A 155 -4.90 -3.89 15.67
CA GLY A 155 -5.04 -2.70 16.53
C GLY A 155 -3.76 -1.88 16.71
N TYR A 156 -2.69 -2.16 15.96
CA TYR A 156 -1.47 -1.35 15.97
C TYR A 156 -1.72 0.07 15.44
N ILE A 157 -1.22 1.07 16.17
CA ILE A 157 -1.25 2.47 15.78
C ILE A 157 0.19 2.95 15.63
N PRO A 158 0.62 3.43 14.44
CA PRO A 158 1.97 3.92 14.21
C PRO A 158 2.35 5.04 15.19
N PRO A 159 3.60 5.07 15.70
CA PRO A 159 4.09 6.14 16.59
C PRO A 159 3.94 7.54 15.99
N GLU A 160 3.97 7.66 14.67
CA GLU A 160 3.80 8.93 13.94
C GLU A 160 2.38 9.51 14.09
N LYS A 161 1.39 8.65 14.37
CA LYS A 161 0.00 9.07 14.63
C LYS A 161 -0.25 9.38 16.10
N TRP A 162 0.74 9.24 16.99
CA TRP A 162 0.55 9.50 18.41
C TRP A 162 0.65 11.00 18.67
N ASP A 163 -0.43 11.58 19.18
CA ASP A 163 -0.46 12.98 19.57
C ASP A 163 0.04 13.15 21.01
N ASN A 164 0.99 14.06 21.21
CA ASN A 164 1.45 14.44 22.54
C ASN A 164 0.40 15.24 23.31
N GLY A 165 -0.61 15.77 22.62
CA GLY A 165 -1.61 16.68 23.13
C GLY A 165 -1.10 18.12 23.15
N ILE A 166 -1.93 19.00 23.72
CA ILE A 166 -1.61 20.42 23.83
C ILE A 166 -0.89 20.76 25.13
N THR A 167 -0.15 21.87 25.11
CA THR A 167 0.38 22.49 26.32
C THR A 167 -0.77 23.06 27.15
N ALA A 168 -0.93 22.60 28.38
CA ALA A 168 -2.04 23.00 29.24
C ALA A 168 -1.71 22.89 30.73
N GLY A 169 -2.29 23.79 31.53
CA GLY A 169 -2.37 23.66 32.98
C GLY A 169 -3.67 22.97 33.39
N ILE A 170 -3.62 22.15 34.44
CA ILE A 170 -4.76 21.39 34.95
C ILE A 170 -4.82 21.61 36.47
N LEU A 171 -6.04 21.87 36.97
CA LEU A 171 -6.32 21.91 38.40
C LEU A 171 -7.65 21.19 38.65
N ASN A 172 -7.60 20.10 39.39
CA ASN A 172 -8.78 19.40 39.90
C ASN A 172 -8.81 19.53 41.42
N TYR A 173 -10.00 19.77 41.96
CA TYR A 173 -10.20 19.85 43.39
C TYR A 173 -11.35 18.94 43.83
N THR A 174 -11.25 18.40 45.04
CA THR A 174 -12.34 17.68 45.70
C THR A 174 -12.39 18.13 47.13
N PHE A 175 -13.53 18.67 47.54
CA PHE A 175 -13.76 19.13 48.90
C PHE A 175 -14.92 18.35 49.51
N SER A 176 -14.71 17.81 50.70
CA SER A 176 -15.71 17.05 51.44
C SER A 176 -15.66 17.42 52.91
N GLY A 177 -16.82 17.46 53.56
CA GLY A 177 -16.91 17.67 55.01
C GLY A 177 -17.93 16.74 55.65
N ALA A 178 -17.71 16.39 56.91
CA ALA A 178 -18.61 15.57 57.70
C ALA A 178 -18.72 16.11 59.12
N ASN A 179 -19.95 16.16 59.62
CA ASN A 179 -20.28 16.58 60.98
C ASN A 179 -20.87 15.38 61.73
N SER A 180 -20.41 15.14 62.95
CA SER A 180 -20.89 14.09 63.84
C SER A 180 -21.40 14.72 65.13
N TRP A 181 -22.61 14.32 65.53
CA TRP A 181 -23.27 14.73 66.77
C TRP A 181 -23.53 13.50 67.65
N GLY A 182 -22.92 13.48 68.84
CA GLY A 182 -23.04 12.44 69.87
C GLY A 182 -22.62 13.00 71.24
N ASN A 183 -21.90 12.23 72.06
CA ASN A 183 -21.34 12.74 73.34
C ASN A 183 -20.29 13.87 73.16
N SER A 184 -19.78 14.06 71.94
CA SER A 184 -18.93 15.18 71.53
C SER A 184 -19.34 15.63 70.12
N HIS A 185 -19.13 16.91 69.80
CA HIS A 185 -19.33 17.46 68.46
C HIS A 185 -18.02 17.34 67.68
N ASN A 186 -18.05 16.66 66.53
CA ASN A 186 -16.89 16.56 65.64
C ASN A 186 -17.20 17.06 64.23
N ASN A 187 -16.46 18.07 63.75
CA ASN A 187 -16.52 18.55 62.37
C ASN A 187 -15.21 18.21 61.68
N SER A 188 -15.28 17.64 60.48
CA SER A 188 -14.11 17.29 59.67
C SER A 188 -14.24 17.84 58.26
N TYR A 189 -13.14 18.36 57.74
CA TYR A 189 -13.03 18.91 56.40
C TYR A 189 -11.82 18.32 55.70
N TYR A 190 -12.00 17.95 54.45
CA TYR A 190 -10.96 17.38 53.60
C TYR A 190 -10.96 18.09 52.25
N LEU A 191 -9.78 18.55 51.84
CA LEU A 191 -9.54 19.12 50.53
C LEU A 191 -8.44 18.31 49.84
N ASN A 192 -8.74 17.81 48.65
CA ASN A 192 -7.76 17.27 47.73
C ASN A 192 -7.56 18.23 46.56
N LEU A 193 -6.32 18.60 46.29
CA LEU A 193 -5.90 19.36 45.12
C LEU A 193 -5.00 18.49 44.26
N ARG A 194 -5.36 18.35 42.98
CA ARG A 194 -4.54 17.68 41.96
C ARG A 194 -4.21 18.69 40.88
N SER A 195 -2.99 19.20 40.92
CA SER A 195 -2.52 20.15 39.92
C SER A 195 -1.60 19.45 38.91
N GLY A 196 -1.45 20.03 37.73
CA GLY A 196 -0.58 19.47 36.71
C GLY A 196 -0.33 20.41 35.56
N ILE A 197 0.77 20.15 34.86
CA ILE A 197 1.16 20.88 33.65
C ILE A 197 1.57 19.84 32.60
N ASN A 198 1.08 20.03 31.38
CA ASN A 198 1.49 19.29 30.18
C ASN A 198 2.31 20.21 29.29
N ILE A 199 3.51 19.78 28.87
CA ILE A 199 4.34 20.49 27.88
C ILE A 199 4.94 19.43 26.95
N GLY A 200 4.45 19.35 25.72
CA GLY A 200 4.83 18.29 24.79
C GLY A 200 4.61 16.89 25.39
N ALA A 201 5.64 16.04 25.35
CA ALA A 201 5.58 14.68 25.89
C ALA A 201 5.62 14.61 27.44
N TRP A 202 5.94 15.71 28.12
CA TRP A 202 6.09 15.77 29.58
C TRP A 202 4.75 16.03 30.28
N ARG A 203 4.49 15.25 31.33
CA ARG A 203 3.32 15.40 32.20
C ARG A 203 3.77 15.47 33.66
N LEU A 204 3.73 16.67 34.22
CA LEU A 204 3.98 16.91 35.64
C LEU A 204 2.65 16.87 36.39
N ARG A 205 2.62 16.17 37.52
CA ARG A 205 1.43 16.01 38.37
C ARG A 205 1.81 16.19 39.83
N ASP A 206 1.07 17.03 40.52
CA ASP A 206 1.18 17.27 41.94
C ASP A 206 -0.13 16.89 42.64
N TYR A 207 0.00 16.21 43.77
CA TYR A 207 -1.10 15.75 44.60
C TYR A 207 -0.91 16.28 46.02
N SER A 208 -1.84 17.11 46.47
CA SER A 208 -1.84 17.71 47.79
C SER A 208 -3.15 17.45 48.50
N THR A 209 -3.07 17.16 49.80
CA THR A 209 -4.24 16.96 50.66
C THR A 209 -4.15 17.82 51.90
N TRP A 210 -5.31 18.31 52.33
CA TRP A 210 -5.48 19.07 53.54
C TRP A 210 -6.66 18.52 54.32
N ASN A 211 -6.48 18.32 55.63
CA ASN A 211 -7.51 17.82 56.53
C ASN A 211 -7.54 18.68 57.80
N SER A 212 -8.75 19.01 58.27
CA SER A 212 -8.98 19.68 59.54
C SER A 212 -10.11 18.99 60.30
N SER A 213 -9.90 18.71 61.59
CA SER A 213 -10.93 18.24 62.51
C SER A 213 -11.08 19.19 63.69
N ASN A 214 -12.31 19.55 64.07
CA ASN A 214 -12.64 20.35 65.26
C ASN A 214 -11.99 21.73 65.36
N GLY A 215 -11.55 22.31 64.24
CA GLY A 215 -10.80 23.56 64.25
C GLY A 215 -9.43 23.44 64.92
N GLU A 216 -8.99 22.22 65.25
CA GLU A 216 -7.60 21.94 65.61
C GLU A 216 -6.72 22.07 64.36
N LYS A 217 -5.44 22.40 64.58
CA LYS A 217 -4.48 22.68 63.51
C LYS A 217 -4.54 21.58 62.44
N PRO A 218 -4.42 21.95 61.15
CA PRO A 218 -4.37 20.96 60.08
C PRO A 218 -3.36 19.87 60.41
N MET A 219 -3.73 18.61 60.24
CA MET A 219 -2.73 17.54 60.21
C MET A 219 -1.78 17.85 59.05
N GLU A 220 -0.47 17.62 59.24
CA GLU A 220 0.60 17.89 58.26
C GLU A 220 0.15 17.54 56.82
N PRO A 221 0.23 18.46 55.85
CA PRO A 221 -0.23 18.20 54.50
C PRO A 221 0.61 17.10 53.86
N TYR A 222 -0.02 16.01 53.43
CA TYR A 222 0.64 15.01 52.59
C TYR A 222 0.74 15.54 51.16
N GLN A 223 1.98 15.70 50.69
CA GLN A 223 2.32 16.14 49.34
C GLN A 223 3.05 15.03 48.59
N TYR A 224 2.65 14.78 47.34
CA TYR A 224 3.28 13.83 46.45
C TYR A 224 3.44 14.45 45.06
N LEU A 225 4.70 14.58 44.61
CA LEU A 225 5.04 15.07 43.28
C LEU A 225 5.47 13.91 42.40
N SER A 226 4.91 13.82 41.20
CA SER A 226 5.33 12.85 40.18
C SER A 226 5.53 13.51 38.83
N ALA A 227 6.58 13.10 38.14
CA ALA A 227 6.86 13.47 36.76
C ALA A 227 6.87 12.19 35.93
N THR A 228 6.00 12.10 34.92
CA THR A 228 6.00 10.98 33.98
C THR A 228 6.43 11.50 32.61
N GLN A 229 7.49 10.91 32.08
CA GLN A 229 7.88 11.07 30.67
C GLN A 229 7.36 9.88 29.90
N TYR A 230 6.55 10.11 28.87
CA TYR A 230 6.27 9.06 27.90
C TYR A 230 7.49 8.97 26.97
N CYS A 231 8.42 8.06 27.30
CA CYS A 231 9.52 7.72 26.40
C CYS A 231 8.99 6.71 25.38
N VAL A 232 8.73 7.16 24.15
CA VAL A 232 8.47 6.23 23.05
C VAL A 232 9.81 5.66 22.65
N ILE A 233 10.13 4.45 23.13
CA ILE A 233 11.27 3.69 22.62
C ILE A 233 10.93 3.33 21.17
N LYS A 234 11.35 4.16 20.22
CA LYS A 234 11.49 3.75 18.82
C LYS A 234 12.63 2.73 18.79
N LYS A 235 12.35 1.46 19.12
CA LYS A 235 13.33 0.40 18.88
C LYS A 235 13.52 0.33 17.36
N PRO A 236 14.73 0.54 16.83
CA PRO A 236 15.03 0.03 15.51
C PRO A 236 14.84 -1.49 15.61
N ILE A 237 13.99 -2.05 14.75
CA ILE A 237 13.93 -3.50 14.58
C ILE A 237 15.25 -3.87 13.88
N THR A 238 16.28 -4.13 14.69
CA THR A 238 17.51 -4.79 14.25
C THR A 238 17.38 -6.27 14.57
N ASN A 239 17.36 -7.06 13.50
CA ASN A 239 17.73 -8.47 13.39
C ASN A 239 17.05 -9.47 14.35
N TRP A 240 16.12 -10.25 13.77
CA TRP A 240 15.91 -11.66 14.10
C TRP A 240 16.25 -12.48 12.87
#